data_AF-A0A3D0T3I1-F1
#
_entry.id   AF-A0A3D0T3I1-F1
#
_cell.length_a   1.000
_cell.length_b   1.000
_cell.length_c   1.000
_cell.angle_alpha   90.00
_cell.angle_beta   90.00
_cell.angle_gamma   90.00
#
_symmetry.space_group_name_H-M   'P 1'
#
loop_
_entity.id
_entity.type
_entity.pdbx_description
1 polymer ?
#
loop_
_entity_poly.entity_id
_entity_poly.type
_entity_poly.pdbx_seq_one_letter_code
_entity_poly.pdbx_strand_id
1 'polypeptide(L)'
;QYRLLTRQEHLPASIEMTVDMADRTTQRNVSPWPLIQDKINDETGLVYVTEAFTSPMELAGAITGNIVISTNKQDVDIGYNFYAISAEGEVFHLNTYRSRASYAHSMQQRQLLTPGKKTSLPIVNARMTAKLLEPGSRLAIVLNVNKNQDAQVNHGSGKPVNAESSADAGEPLTIEWHNDTQIMLPLKPWSNQ
;
A
#
# COMPACT_ATOMS: atom_id res chain seq x y z
N GLN A 1 4.48 -6.70 19.86
CA GLN A 1 3.80 -5.48 20.35
C GLN A 1 4.53 -4.28 19.75
N TYR A 2 3.90 -3.53 18.85
CA TYR A 2 4.48 -2.30 18.32
C TYR A 2 4.15 -1.16 19.29
N ARG A 3 5.15 -0.40 19.72
CA ARG A 3 4.96 0.76 20.60
C ARG A 3 4.53 1.94 19.73
N LEU A 4 3.28 2.38 19.88
CA LEU A 4 2.80 3.60 19.24
C LEU A 4 3.65 4.79 19.70
N LEU A 5 4.18 5.55 18.75
CA LEU A 5 4.91 6.77 19.02
C LEU A 5 3.93 7.83 19.52
N THR A 6 4.21 8.45 20.67
CA THR A 6 3.36 9.47 21.30
C THR A 6 3.56 10.87 20.72
N ARG A 7 4.43 11.01 19.72
CA ARG A 7 4.70 12.22 18.96
C ARG A 7 5.00 11.83 17.52
N GLN A 8 4.54 12.62 16.56
CA GLN A 8 4.95 12.50 15.17
C GLN A 8 6.47 12.68 15.10
N GLU A 9 7.20 11.62 14.73
CA GLU A 9 8.63 11.74 14.45
C GLU A 9 8.85 12.79 13.38
N HIS A 10 10.03 13.41 13.39
CA HIS A 10 10.47 14.21 12.25
C HIS A 10 10.67 13.24 11.09
N LEU A 11 9.58 12.96 10.36
CA LEU A 11 9.56 11.94 9.33
C LEU A 11 10.70 12.29 8.36
N PRO A 12 11.61 11.34 8.07
CA PRO A 12 12.55 11.55 6.98
C PRO A 12 11.75 11.90 5.72
N ALA A 13 12.34 12.66 4.81
CA ALA A 13 11.67 13.06 3.57
C ALA A 13 11.10 11.84 2.82
N SER A 14 11.73 10.68 3.02
CA SER A 14 11.29 9.38 2.51
C SER A 14 11.69 8.24 3.45
N ILE A 15 11.04 7.09 3.29
CA ILE A 15 11.45 5.81 3.89
C ILE A 15 11.91 4.89 2.76
N GLU A 16 13.14 4.39 2.83
CA GLU A 16 13.70 3.47 1.85
C GLU A 16 13.26 2.02 2.13
N MET A 17 12.99 1.26 1.06
CA MET A 17 12.75 -0.17 1.07
C MET A 17 13.55 -0.83 -0.05
N THR A 18 14.24 -1.94 0.26
CA THR A 18 14.94 -2.77 -0.73
C THR A 18 14.23 -4.10 -0.90
N VAL A 19 14.05 -4.54 -2.15
CA VAL A 19 13.37 -5.79 -2.50
C VAL A 19 14.16 -6.53 -3.58
N ASP A 20 14.50 -7.78 -3.32
CA ASP A 20 14.95 -8.70 -4.37
C ASP A 20 13.72 -9.13 -5.21
N MET A 21 13.69 -8.66 -6.47
CA MET A 21 12.61 -8.96 -7.40
C MET A 21 12.79 -10.30 -8.12
N ALA A 22 13.99 -10.91 -8.08
CA ALA A 22 14.24 -12.26 -8.57
C ALA A 22 13.79 -13.32 -7.57
N ASP A 23 13.81 -13.00 -6.27
CA ASP A 23 13.37 -13.90 -5.20
C ASP A 23 11.88 -14.30 -5.37
N ARG A 24 11.63 -15.62 -5.37
CA ARG A 24 10.29 -16.23 -5.47
C ARG A 24 9.77 -16.82 -4.17
N THR A 25 10.54 -16.75 -3.09
CA THR A 25 10.19 -17.32 -1.78
C THR A 25 9.48 -16.29 -0.90
N THR A 26 9.95 -15.04 -0.88
CA THR A 26 9.34 -13.98 -0.06
C THR A 26 8.18 -13.33 -0.82
N GLN A 27 6.97 -13.47 -0.30
CA GLN A 27 5.79 -12.77 -0.84
C GLN A 27 5.56 -11.43 -0.15
N ARG A 28 5.00 -10.47 -0.89
CA ARG A 28 4.69 -9.10 -0.46
C ARG A 28 3.34 -8.66 -1.00
N ASN A 29 2.62 -7.83 -0.26
CA ASN A 29 1.27 -7.34 -0.61
C ASN A 29 0.25 -8.47 -0.91
N VAL A 30 0.36 -9.58 -0.17
CA VAL A 30 -0.56 -10.70 -0.25
C VAL A 30 -1.85 -10.31 0.47
N SER A 31 -3.01 -10.58 -0.13
CA SER A 31 -4.28 -10.44 0.59
C SER A 31 -4.35 -11.53 1.65
N PRO A 32 -4.58 -11.19 2.93
CA PRO A 32 -4.53 -12.17 4.00
C PRO A 32 -5.71 -13.14 3.94
N TRP A 33 -5.46 -14.35 4.44
CA TRP A 33 -6.48 -15.34 4.76
C TRP A 33 -6.16 -15.96 6.13
N PRO A 34 -7.11 -16.05 7.08
CA PRO A 34 -8.50 -15.57 7.00
C PRO A 34 -8.62 -14.04 6.98
N LEU A 35 -9.82 -13.55 6.66
CA LEU A 35 -10.15 -12.11 6.59
C LEU A 35 -10.00 -11.40 7.94
N ILE A 36 -10.36 -12.10 9.02
CA ILE A 36 -10.31 -11.63 10.40
C ILE A 36 -9.17 -12.33 11.12
N GLN A 37 -8.30 -11.55 11.77
CA GLN A 37 -7.07 -12.03 12.42
C GLN A 37 -6.83 -11.30 13.74
N ASP A 38 -5.98 -11.86 14.60
CA ASP A 38 -5.60 -11.23 15.88
C ASP A 38 -4.54 -10.13 15.71
N LYS A 39 -3.88 -10.06 14.54
CA LYS A 39 -2.83 -9.08 14.22
C LYS A 39 -2.63 -8.93 12.72
N ILE A 40 -2.06 -7.80 12.32
CA ILE A 40 -1.52 -7.61 10.97
C ILE A 40 -0.24 -8.44 10.86
N ASN A 41 -0.28 -9.49 10.02
CA ASN A 41 0.87 -10.36 9.73
C ASN A 41 1.52 -9.97 8.39
N ASP A 42 2.07 -8.75 8.31
CA ASP A 42 2.92 -8.34 7.18
C ASP A 42 4.17 -7.65 7.74
N GLU A 43 5.30 -8.36 7.67
CA GLU A 43 6.60 -7.86 8.15
C GLU A 43 7.38 -7.14 7.04
N THR A 44 6.82 -7.06 5.83
CA THR A 44 7.53 -6.61 4.63
C THR A 44 7.13 -5.21 4.18
N GLY A 45 5.95 -4.73 4.60
CA GLY A 45 5.41 -3.42 4.25
C GLY A 45 5.57 -2.36 5.34
N LEU A 46 5.31 -1.10 4.96
CA LEU A 46 5.23 0.04 5.87
C LEU A 46 3.82 0.13 6.45
N VAL A 47 3.70 0.05 7.77
CA VAL A 47 2.41 0.08 8.46
C VAL A 47 2.11 1.48 8.99
N TYR A 48 1.00 2.06 8.52
CA TYR A 48 0.47 3.32 9.00
C TYR A 48 -0.87 3.07 9.68
N VAL A 49 -1.04 3.59 10.89
CA VAL A 49 -2.26 3.39 11.70
C VAL A 49 -2.77 4.74 12.14
N THR A 50 -4.08 4.95 12.05
CA THR A 50 -4.72 6.15 12.59
C THR A 50 -4.69 6.16 14.12
N GLU A 51 -4.96 7.32 14.69
CA GLU A 51 -5.43 7.35 16.07
C GLU A 51 -6.77 6.61 16.21
N ALA A 52 -7.07 6.19 17.44
CA ALA A 52 -8.35 5.60 17.76
C ALA A 52 -9.47 6.63 17.58
N PHE A 53 -10.54 6.24 16.90
CA PHE A 53 -11.70 7.13 16.73
C PHE A 53 -12.43 7.30 18.06
N THR A 54 -12.85 8.53 18.36
CA THR A 54 -13.57 8.86 19.60
C THR A 54 -15.09 8.74 19.45
N SER A 55 -15.58 8.60 18.23
CA SER A 55 -17.00 8.45 17.87
C SER A 55 -17.16 7.40 16.77
N PRO A 56 -18.38 6.88 16.54
CA PRO A 56 -18.62 5.99 15.42
C PRO A 56 -18.33 6.69 14.08
N MET A 57 -17.71 5.97 13.14
CA MET A 57 -17.33 6.50 11.83
C MET A 57 -17.94 5.66 10.70
N GLU A 58 -18.52 6.32 9.72
CA GLU A 58 -18.90 5.71 8.45
C GLU A 58 -17.70 5.71 7.51
N LEU A 59 -17.16 4.53 7.23
CA LEU A 59 -16.24 4.31 6.11
C LEU A 59 -17.07 3.81 4.93
N ALA A 60 -17.28 4.62 3.90
CA ALA A 60 -18.07 4.24 2.73
C ALA A 60 -17.55 4.91 1.47
N GLY A 61 -16.82 4.15 0.64
CA GLY A 61 -16.31 4.63 -0.65
C GLY A 61 -15.00 3.98 -1.05
N ALA A 62 -14.37 4.50 -2.09
CA ALA A 62 -13.02 4.12 -2.51
C ALA A 62 -11.98 5.07 -1.93
N ILE A 63 -10.79 4.54 -1.62
CA ILE A 63 -9.62 5.34 -1.26
C ILE A 63 -9.13 6.10 -2.49
N THR A 64 -8.79 7.37 -2.31
CA THR A 64 -8.20 8.23 -3.36
C THR A 64 -6.90 8.86 -2.86
N GLY A 65 -6.24 9.63 -3.73
CA GLY A 65 -5.00 10.35 -3.39
C GLY A 65 -3.85 9.97 -4.30
N ASN A 66 -2.62 10.20 -3.83
CA ASN A 66 -1.39 9.96 -4.57
C ASN A 66 -0.32 9.33 -3.68
N ILE A 67 0.35 8.32 -4.20
CA ILE A 67 1.52 7.68 -3.59
C ILE A 67 2.76 8.25 -4.28
N VAL A 68 3.69 8.82 -3.52
CA VAL A 68 4.86 9.50 -4.08
C VAL A 68 6.11 8.66 -3.83
N ILE A 69 6.79 8.27 -4.91
CA ILE A 69 7.93 7.35 -4.88
C ILE A 69 9.12 7.84 -5.72
N SER A 70 10.32 7.38 -5.39
CA SER A 70 11.47 7.29 -6.31
C SER A 70 11.99 5.85 -6.28
N THR A 71 12.54 5.37 -7.38
CA THR A 71 13.06 4.00 -7.47
C THR A 71 14.21 3.89 -8.46
N ASN A 72 15.13 2.93 -8.29
CA ASN A 72 16.17 2.62 -9.29
C ASN A 72 15.65 1.88 -10.53
N LYS A 73 14.37 1.48 -10.56
CA LYS A 73 13.76 0.74 -11.68
C LYS A 73 12.95 1.64 -12.61
N GLN A 74 12.73 1.16 -13.83
CA GLN A 74 11.89 1.85 -14.84
C GLN A 74 10.39 1.57 -14.64
N ASP A 75 10.05 0.58 -13.83
CA ASP A 75 8.67 0.26 -13.47
C ASP A 75 8.66 -0.46 -12.12
N VAL A 76 7.52 -0.44 -11.44
CA VAL A 76 7.31 -1.16 -10.18
C VAL A 76 5.82 -1.38 -9.98
N ASP A 77 5.44 -2.54 -9.45
CA ASP A 77 4.08 -2.74 -8.97
C ASP A 77 4.04 -2.39 -7.47
N ILE A 78 3.18 -1.45 -7.10
CA ILE A 78 2.96 -1.01 -5.72
C ILE A 78 1.55 -1.40 -5.27
N GLY A 79 1.32 -1.39 -3.96
CA GLY A 79 0.00 -1.66 -3.44
C GLY A 79 -0.11 -1.47 -1.95
N TYR A 80 -1.32 -1.70 -1.44
CA TYR A 80 -1.54 -1.76 0.00
C TYR A 80 -2.58 -2.79 0.37
N ASN A 81 -2.49 -3.27 1.61
CA ASN A 81 -3.60 -3.89 2.32
C ASN A 81 -4.21 -2.89 3.31
N PHE A 82 -5.53 -2.81 3.35
CA PHE A 82 -6.28 -1.90 4.20
C PHE A 82 -7.07 -2.68 5.25
N TYR A 83 -7.05 -2.21 6.49
CA TYR A 83 -7.62 -2.90 7.64
C TYR A 83 -8.42 -1.96 8.54
N ALA A 84 -9.43 -2.52 9.19
CA ALA A 84 -10.01 -1.97 10.41
C ALA A 84 -9.50 -2.78 11.61
N ILE A 85 -9.10 -2.10 12.67
CA ILE A 85 -8.68 -2.71 13.94
C ILE A 85 -9.73 -2.31 14.97
N SER A 86 -10.40 -3.27 15.62
CA SER A 86 -11.39 -2.99 16.66
C SER A 86 -10.73 -2.46 17.95
N ALA A 87 -11.54 -1.96 18.89
CA ALA A 87 -11.04 -1.54 20.20
C ALA A 87 -10.42 -2.70 21.00
N GLU A 88 -10.89 -3.92 20.75
CA GLU A 88 -10.41 -5.18 21.34
C GLU A 88 -9.16 -5.73 20.63
N GLY A 89 -8.78 -5.13 19.49
CA GLY A 89 -7.59 -5.52 18.72
C GLY A 89 -7.86 -6.51 17.58
N GLU A 90 -9.12 -6.86 17.30
CA GLU A 90 -9.46 -7.70 16.14
C GLU A 90 -9.13 -6.96 14.84
N VAL A 91 -8.38 -7.61 13.94
CA VAL A 91 -7.94 -7.05 12.66
C VAL A 91 -8.79 -7.61 11.53
N PHE A 92 -9.62 -6.75 10.95
CA PHE A 92 -10.47 -7.05 9.80
C PHE A 92 -9.83 -6.51 8.52
N HIS A 93 -9.47 -7.37 7.58
CA HIS A 93 -9.02 -6.96 6.24
C HIS A 93 -10.19 -6.40 5.43
N LEU A 94 -10.05 -5.17 4.95
CA LEU A 94 -11.09 -4.45 4.23
C LEU A 94 -10.96 -4.61 2.72
N ASN A 95 -9.78 -4.32 2.18
CA ASN A 95 -9.48 -4.51 0.76
C ASN A 95 -7.96 -4.54 0.50
N THR A 96 -7.61 -4.89 -0.74
CA THR A 96 -6.24 -4.81 -1.27
C THR A 96 -6.23 -3.96 -2.52
N TYR A 97 -5.22 -3.12 -2.63
CA TYR A 97 -4.89 -2.30 -3.78
C TYR A 97 -3.60 -2.78 -4.44
N ARG A 98 -3.58 -2.75 -5.77
CA ARG A 98 -2.43 -3.08 -6.61
C ARG A 98 -2.43 -2.15 -7.81
N SER A 99 -1.28 -1.59 -8.14
CA SER A 99 -1.11 -0.73 -9.30
C SER A 99 0.28 -0.92 -9.88
N ARG A 100 0.36 -0.96 -11.21
CA ARG A 100 1.61 -0.84 -11.93
C ARG A 100 1.90 0.63 -12.14
N ALA A 101 3.02 1.10 -11.60
CA ALA A 101 3.38 2.52 -11.62
C ALA A 101 3.33 3.10 -13.04
N SER A 102 3.80 2.34 -14.04
CA SER A 102 3.79 2.82 -15.43
C SER A 102 2.40 3.01 -16.06
N TYR A 103 1.33 2.55 -15.43
CA TYR A 103 -0.05 2.76 -15.87
C TYR A 103 -0.86 3.67 -14.93
N ALA A 104 -0.24 4.20 -13.86
CA ALA A 104 -0.96 4.99 -12.86
C ALA A 104 -1.60 6.25 -13.46
N HIS A 105 -0.91 6.95 -14.35
CA HIS A 105 -1.42 8.17 -14.99
C HIS A 105 -2.38 7.91 -16.16
N SER A 106 -2.26 6.75 -16.82
CA SER A 106 -3.12 6.38 -17.95
C SER A 106 -3.11 4.88 -18.16
N MET A 107 -4.30 4.26 -18.17
CA MET A 107 -4.44 2.85 -18.55
C MET A 107 -4.28 2.63 -20.07
N GLN A 108 -4.38 3.68 -20.88
CA GLN A 108 -4.30 3.60 -22.34
C GLN A 108 -2.87 3.80 -22.84
N GLN A 109 -2.11 4.68 -22.20
CA GLN A 109 -0.76 5.05 -22.60
C GLN A 109 0.21 4.81 -21.45
N ARG A 110 0.99 3.74 -21.56
CA ARG A 110 2.02 3.38 -20.57
C ARG A 110 3.11 4.44 -20.52
N GLN A 111 3.49 4.87 -19.32
CA GLN A 111 4.54 5.84 -19.05
C GLN A 111 5.53 5.25 -18.06
N LEU A 112 6.71 4.85 -18.53
CA LEU A 112 7.75 4.31 -17.63
C LEU A 112 8.23 5.38 -16.65
N LEU A 113 8.67 4.92 -15.47
CA LEU A 113 9.35 5.75 -14.49
C LEU A 113 10.75 6.10 -15.00
N THR A 114 11.24 7.26 -14.59
CA THR A 114 12.66 7.61 -14.73
C THR A 114 13.37 7.18 -13.44
N PRO A 115 14.35 6.26 -13.48
CA PRO A 115 15.09 5.85 -12.30
C PRO A 115 15.64 7.04 -11.50
N GLY A 116 15.50 7.00 -10.17
CA GLY A 116 15.90 8.05 -9.23
C GLY A 116 15.00 9.29 -9.19
N LYS A 117 14.05 9.43 -10.13
CA LYS A 117 13.16 10.60 -10.17
C LYS A 117 11.95 10.41 -9.27
N LYS A 118 11.74 11.37 -8.36
CA LYS A 118 10.51 11.47 -7.57
C LYS A 118 9.29 11.61 -8.47
N THR A 119 8.31 10.72 -8.29
CA THR A 119 7.11 10.60 -9.12
C THR A 119 5.89 10.44 -8.23
N SER A 120 4.85 11.22 -8.50
CA SER A 120 3.56 11.15 -7.80
C SER A 120 2.60 10.28 -8.59
N LEU A 121 2.18 9.14 -8.03
CA LEU A 121 1.33 8.15 -8.68
C LEU A 121 -0.09 8.23 -8.11
N PRO A 122 -1.11 8.57 -8.92
CA PRO A 122 -2.48 8.59 -8.44
C PRO A 122 -2.97 7.19 -8.08
N ILE A 123 -3.75 7.09 -7.01
CA ILE A 123 -4.48 5.87 -6.66
C ILE A 123 -5.65 5.75 -7.64
N VAL A 124 -5.48 4.90 -8.65
CA VAL A 124 -6.48 4.63 -9.69
C VAL A 124 -7.13 3.27 -9.52
N ASN A 125 -8.44 3.16 -9.77
CA ASN A 125 -9.23 1.92 -9.68
C ASN A 125 -9.17 1.22 -8.30
N ALA A 126 -9.05 1.98 -7.22
CA ALA A 126 -9.19 1.42 -5.88
C ALA A 126 -10.62 0.88 -5.67
N ARG A 127 -10.72 -0.27 -5.00
CA ARG A 127 -12.01 -0.88 -4.69
C ARG A 127 -12.71 -0.09 -3.59
N MET A 128 -14.03 0.01 -3.69
CA MET A 128 -14.87 0.56 -2.63
C MET A 128 -14.98 -0.43 -1.46
N THR A 129 -15.04 0.10 -0.25
CA THR A 129 -15.35 -0.61 1.00
C THR A 129 -16.44 0.15 1.74
N ALA A 130 -17.30 -0.58 2.46
CA ALA A 130 -18.24 -0.01 3.42
C ALA A 130 -18.13 -0.71 4.78
N LYS A 131 -17.96 0.05 5.87
CA LYS A 131 -17.97 -0.45 7.25
C LYS A 131 -18.34 0.68 8.22
N LEU A 132 -19.21 0.38 9.18
CA LEU A 132 -19.39 1.22 10.37
C LEU A 132 -18.30 0.86 11.37
N LEU A 133 -17.52 1.84 11.80
CA LEU A 133 -16.42 1.68 12.76
C LEU A 133 -16.89 2.18 14.12
N GLU A 134 -16.79 1.33 15.14
CA GLU A 134 -17.15 1.70 16.52
C GLU A 134 -16.07 2.59 17.17
N PRO A 135 -16.41 3.36 18.22
CA PRO A 135 -15.42 4.09 19.01
C PRO A 135 -14.28 3.17 19.50
N GLY A 136 -13.06 3.69 19.54
CA GLY A 136 -11.86 2.92 19.84
C GLY A 136 -11.26 2.19 18.64
N SER A 137 -12.01 2.02 17.53
CA SER A 137 -11.47 1.44 16.31
C SER A 137 -10.36 2.30 15.71
N ARG A 138 -9.46 1.67 14.95
CA ARG A 138 -8.42 2.30 14.14
C ARG A 138 -8.51 1.82 12.70
N LEU A 139 -7.98 2.61 11.78
CA LEU A 139 -7.73 2.17 10.41
C LEU A 139 -6.22 1.98 10.22
N ALA A 140 -5.83 0.95 9.47
CA ALA A 140 -4.44 0.69 9.15
C ALA A 140 -4.24 0.40 7.66
N ILE A 141 -3.16 0.94 7.10
CA ILE A 141 -2.69 0.68 5.74
C ILE A 141 -1.30 0.07 5.83
N VAL A 142 -1.11 -1.06 5.15
CA VAL A 142 0.21 -1.65 4.93
C VAL A 142 0.62 -1.37 3.49
N LEU A 143 1.48 -0.38 3.30
CA LEU A 143 1.99 0.06 2.00
C LEU A 143 3.21 -0.78 1.60
N ASN A 144 3.24 -1.31 0.37
CA ASN A 144 4.24 -2.30 -0.01
C ASN A 144 4.49 -2.33 -1.52
N VAL A 145 5.59 -2.97 -1.92
CA VAL A 145 5.81 -3.44 -3.29
C VAL A 145 4.97 -4.69 -3.51
N ASN A 146 4.28 -4.78 -4.63
CA ASN A 146 3.52 -5.97 -4.99
C ASN A 146 4.40 -7.04 -5.64
N LYS A 147 4.73 -8.07 -4.87
CA LYS A 147 5.47 -9.26 -5.33
C LYS A 147 4.88 -10.51 -4.70
N ASN A 148 3.91 -11.14 -5.38
CA ASN A 148 3.24 -12.33 -4.89
C ASN A 148 2.81 -13.23 -6.05
N GLN A 149 2.40 -14.45 -5.73
CA GLN A 149 1.97 -15.46 -6.71
C GLN A 149 0.64 -15.13 -7.40
N ASP A 150 -0.16 -14.22 -6.85
CA ASP A 150 -1.49 -13.87 -7.38
C ASP A 150 -1.41 -12.86 -8.54
N ALA A 151 -0.21 -12.41 -8.91
CA ALA A 151 0.01 -11.40 -9.94
C ALA A 151 1.27 -11.73 -10.77
N GLN A 152 1.30 -11.26 -12.02
CA GLN A 152 2.54 -11.24 -12.80
C GLN A 152 3.53 -10.29 -12.14
N VAL A 153 4.65 -10.83 -11.65
CA VAL A 153 5.67 -10.03 -10.99
C VAL A 153 6.36 -9.11 -11.99
N ASN A 154 6.33 -7.81 -11.69
CA ASN A 154 7.08 -6.78 -12.39
C ASN A 154 8.51 -6.71 -11.82
N HIS A 155 9.52 -7.03 -12.63
CA HIS A 155 10.93 -7.02 -12.24
C HIS A 155 11.58 -5.64 -12.44
N GLY A 156 10.84 -4.69 -13.00
CA GLY A 156 11.22 -3.29 -13.11
C GLY A 156 12.12 -2.95 -14.30
N SER A 157 12.25 -3.86 -15.27
CA SER A 157 13.08 -3.65 -16.47
C SER A 157 12.47 -2.65 -17.45
N GLY A 158 11.15 -2.43 -17.37
CA GLY A 158 10.38 -1.58 -18.29
C GLY A 158 9.86 -2.32 -19.53
N LYS A 159 10.27 -3.57 -19.74
CA LYS A 159 9.70 -4.44 -20.78
C LYS A 159 8.20 -4.71 -20.51
N PRO A 160 7.45 -5.22 -21.49
CA PRO A 160 6.15 -5.82 -21.20
C PRO A 160 6.29 -6.91 -20.13
N VAL A 161 5.51 -6.83 -19.06
CA VAL A 161 5.69 -7.71 -17.88
C VAL A 161 5.59 -9.20 -18.23
N ASN A 162 4.78 -9.55 -19.24
CA ASN A 162 4.61 -10.91 -19.72
C ASN A 162 5.85 -11.46 -20.47
N ALA A 163 6.79 -10.60 -20.82
CA ALA A 163 8.07 -10.94 -21.42
C ALA A 163 9.24 -10.80 -20.42
N GLU A 164 8.97 -10.40 -19.17
CA GLU A 164 9.97 -10.35 -18.11
C GLU A 164 10.11 -11.71 -17.41
N SER A 165 11.31 -11.91 -16.88
CA SER A 165 11.70 -13.06 -16.08
C SER A 165 12.53 -12.60 -14.87
N SER A 166 12.86 -13.51 -13.96
CA SER A 166 13.76 -13.20 -12.85
C SER A 166 15.15 -12.74 -13.31
N ALA A 167 15.58 -13.10 -14.53
CA ALA A 167 16.84 -12.62 -15.11
C ALA A 167 16.80 -11.11 -15.43
N ASP A 168 15.62 -10.53 -15.62
CA ASP A 168 15.44 -9.10 -15.89
C ASP A 168 15.46 -8.24 -14.62
N ALA A 169 15.44 -8.86 -13.42
CA ALA A 169 15.49 -8.14 -12.15
C ALA A 169 16.80 -7.37 -11.99
N GLY A 170 17.94 -7.97 -12.36
CA GLY A 170 19.26 -7.36 -12.16
C GLY A 170 19.54 -7.08 -10.68
N GLU A 171 19.99 -5.86 -10.38
CA GLU A 171 20.15 -5.38 -9.00
C GLU A 171 18.83 -5.35 -8.21
N PRO A 172 18.83 -5.45 -6.87
CA PRO A 172 17.61 -5.29 -6.08
C PRO A 172 16.88 -3.98 -6.39
N LEU A 173 15.55 -4.01 -6.30
CA LEU A 173 14.73 -2.81 -6.32
C LEU A 173 15.01 -2.02 -5.05
N THR A 174 15.39 -0.75 -5.19
CA THR A 174 15.32 0.25 -4.12
C THR A 174 14.17 1.18 -4.44
N ILE A 175 13.31 1.43 -3.46
CA ILE A 175 12.18 2.36 -3.56
C ILE A 175 12.16 3.24 -2.31
N GLU A 176 12.05 4.55 -2.52
CA GLU A 176 11.83 5.51 -1.44
C GLU A 176 10.36 5.94 -1.45
N TRP A 177 9.68 5.77 -0.32
CA TRP A 177 8.30 6.21 -0.11
C TRP A 177 8.32 7.59 0.52
N HIS A 178 7.93 8.63 -0.23
CA HIS A 178 8.05 10.02 0.22
C HIS A 178 6.90 10.43 1.14
N ASN A 179 7.21 11.30 2.10
CA ASN A 179 6.27 11.76 3.13
C ASN A 179 5.23 12.79 2.64
N ASP A 180 5.33 13.25 1.39
CA ASP A 180 4.29 14.02 0.69
C ASP A 180 3.27 13.13 -0.04
N THR A 181 3.32 11.81 0.19
CA THR A 181 2.23 10.87 -0.11
C THR A 181 0.95 11.28 0.63
N GLN A 182 -0.17 11.29 -0.10
CA GLN A 182 -1.49 11.62 0.46
C GLN A 182 -2.47 10.48 0.15
N ILE A 183 -3.04 9.91 1.19
CA ILE A 183 -4.07 8.87 1.09
C ILE A 183 -5.34 9.42 1.74
N MET A 184 -6.40 9.54 0.95
CA MET A 184 -7.69 10.08 1.37
C MET A 184 -8.65 8.92 1.62
N LEU A 185 -9.08 8.79 2.88
CA LEU A 185 -10.03 7.77 3.29
C LEU A 185 -11.47 8.32 3.16
N PRO A 186 -12.41 7.53 2.63
CA PRO A 186 -13.82 7.94 2.48
C PRO A 186 -14.55 7.81 3.82
N LEU A 187 -14.19 8.69 4.76
CA LEU A 187 -14.56 8.61 6.17
C LEU A 187 -15.33 9.87 6.60
N LYS A 188 -16.42 9.69 7.35
CA LYS A 188 -17.14 10.77 8.03
C LYS A 188 -17.73 10.26 9.36
N PRO A 189 -17.99 11.14 10.35
CA PRO A 189 -18.72 10.75 11.54
C PRO A 189 -20.08 10.14 11.19
N TRP A 190 -20.45 9.04 11.84
CA TRP A 190 -21.78 8.47 11.71
C TRP A 190 -22.77 9.27 12.58
N SER A 191 -23.89 9.68 11.99
CA SER A 191 -25.01 10.30 12.69
C SER A 191 -26.26 9.49 12.41
N ASN A 192 -26.97 9.06 13.44
CA ASN A 192 -28.31 8.51 13.28
C ASN A 192 -29.20 9.62 12.71
N GLN A 193 -29.57 9.51 11.43
CA GLN A 193 -30.66 10.28 10.83
C GLN A 193 -31.98 9.61 11.15
#